data_AF-A0A5C6DT70-F1
#
_entry.id   AF-A0A5C6DT70-F1
#
_cell.length_a   1.000
_cell.length_b   1.000
_cell.length_c   1.000
_cell.angle_alpha   90.00
_cell.angle_beta   90.00
_cell.angle_gamma   90.00
#
_symmetry.space_group_name_H-M   'P 1'
#
loop_
_entity.id
_entity.type
_entity.pdbx_description
1 polymer ?
#
loop_
_entity_poly.entity_id
_entity_poly.type
_entity_poly.pdbx_seq_one_letter_code
_entity_poly.pdbx_strand_id
1 'polypeptide(L)' 'MLAIHRHDKNSCLPQTPPTLNEMIKMIASLGGYIDRPSQNSHPGTKTLWIGLQQTHSLSAGWLAFGPESKKFRQARCV' A
#
# COMPACT_ATOMS: atom_id res chain seq x y z
N MET A 1 -5.64 6.99 -21.64
CA MET A 1 -5.52 5.52 -21.75
C MET A 1 -4.60 5.02 -20.63
N LEU A 2 -5.06 5.08 -19.39
CA LEU A 2 -4.39 4.44 -18.25
C LEU A 2 -5.41 3.42 -17.72
N ALA A 3 -5.15 2.15 -18.03
CA ALA A 3 -5.88 1.06 -17.42
C ALA A 3 -5.53 1.07 -15.92
N ILE A 4 -6.43 1.62 -15.11
CA ILE A 4 -6.45 1.34 -13.68
C ILE A 4 -6.52 -0.17 -13.52
N HIS A 5 -5.39 -0.76 -13.14
CA HIS A 5 -5.27 -2.18 -12.85
C HIS A 5 -6.28 -2.51 -11.75
N ARG A 6 -7.45 -3.04 -12.13
CA ARG A 6 -8.39 -3.57 -11.13
C ARG A 6 -7.71 -4.80 -10.55
N HIS A 7 -7.52 -4.81 -9.24
CA HIS A 7 -7.11 -6.00 -8.53
C HIS A 7 -8.29 -6.96 -8.55
N ASP A 8 -8.36 -7.76 -9.62
CA ASP A 8 -9.34 -8.82 -9.75
C ASP A 8 -9.07 -9.82 -8.61
N LYS A 9 -10.10 -10.50 -8.10
CA LYS A 9 -9.89 -11.54 -7.06
C LYS A 9 -9.00 -12.70 -7.53
N ASN A 10 -8.66 -12.72 -8.82
CA ASN A 10 -7.79 -13.68 -9.50
C ASN A 10 -6.40 -13.11 -9.87
N SER A 11 -6.07 -11.88 -9.48
CA SER A 11 -4.69 -11.39 -9.55
C SER A 11 -3.88 -12.17 -8.52
N CYS A 12 -3.19 -13.21 -8.98
CA CYS A 12 -2.35 -14.06 -8.14
C CYS A 12 -1.41 -13.16 -7.35
N LEU A 13 -1.60 -13.13 -6.02
CA LEU A 13 -0.67 -12.45 -5.13
C LEU A 13 0.73 -12.99 -5.44
N PRO A 14 1.78 -12.15 -5.37
CA PRO A 14 3.13 -12.65 -5.57
C PRO A 14 3.36 -13.81 -4.61
N GLN A 15 3.71 -14.98 -5.16
CA GLN A 15 3.89 -16.20 -4.36
C GLN A 15 5.00 -16.01 -3.31
N THR A 16 6.01 -15.23 -3.68
CA THR A 16 7.09 -14.85 -2.79
C THR A 16 6.77 -13.47 -2.20
N PRO A 17 6.75 -13.33 -0.86
CA PRO A 17 6.60 -12.03 -0.25
C PRO A 17 7.78 -11.11 -0.63
N PRO A 18 7.55 -9.80 -0.76
CA PRO A 18 8.62 -8.85 -1.00
C PRO A 18 9.64 -8.89 0.15
N THR A 19 10.91 -8.69 -0.18
CA THR A 19 11.97 -8.52 0.81
C THR A 19 11.72 -7.26 1.64
N LEU A 20 12.37 -7.18 2.80
CA LEU A 20 12.30 -5.99 3.64
C LEU A 20 12.73 -4.72 2.89
N ASN A 21 13.77 -4.82 2.05
CA ASN A 21 14.24 -3.67 1.27
C ASN A 21 13.19 -3.22 0.22
N GLU A 22 12.55 -4.17 -0.46
CA GLU A 22 11.46 -3.86 -1.39
C GLU A 22 10.27 -3.24 -0.67
N MET A 23 9.90 -3.75 0.50
CA MET A 23 8.87 -3.16 1.36
C MET A 23 9.22 -1.72 1.76
N ILE A 24 10.46 -1.46 2.18
CA ILE A 24 10.94 -0.12 2.52
C ILE A 24 10.84 0.82 1.31
N LYS A 25 11.26 0.36 0.12
CA LYS A 25 11.17 1.14 -1.12
C LYS A 25 9.72 1.42 -1.51
N MET A 26 8.83 0.45 -1.40
CA MET A 26 7.39 0.64 -1.66
C MET A 26 6.78 1.69 -0.73
N ILE A 27 7.06 1.62 0.57
CA ILE A 27 6.61 2.63 1.54
C ILE A 27 7.19 4.00 1.20
N ALA A 28 8.49 4.06 0.89
CA ALA A 28 9.14 5.32 0.56
C ALA A 28 8.60 5.95 -0.73
N SER A 29 8.17 5.15 -1.71
CA SER A 29 7.55 5.65 -2.94
C SER A 29 6.26 6.41 -2.66
N LEU A 30 5.49 6.02 -1.63
CA LEU A 30 4.34 6.81 -1.15
C LEU A 30 4.76 8.17 -0.58
N GLY A 31 6.00 8.29 -0.09
CA GLY A 31 6.59 9.55 0.37
C GLY A 31 7.33 10.35 -0.71
N GLY A 32 7.28 9.93 -1.98
CA GLY A 32 7.94 10.59 -3.11
C GLY A 32 9.33 10.05 -3.49
N TYR A 33 9.72 8.88 -2.97
CA TYR A 33 10.96 8.20 -3.40
C TYR A 33 10.83 7.62 -4.81
N ILE A 34 11.85 7.85 -5.63
CA ILE A 34 11.98 7.27 -6.97
C ILE A 34 13.20 6.36 -6.96
N ASP A 35 12.99 5.04 -7.11
CA ASP A 35 14.08 4.09 -7.20
C ASP A 35 14.79 4.25 -8.55
N ARG A 36 16.03 4.73 -8.53
CA ARG A 36 16.85 4.90 -9.72
C ARG A 36 17.80 3.69 -9.84
N PRO A 37 17.65 2.84 -10.88
CA PRO A 37 18.40 1.59 -11.01
C PRO A 37 19.92 1.75 -10.95
N SER A 38 20.44 2.87 -11.46
CA SER A 38 21.87 3.14 -11.52
C SER A 38 22.51 3.59 -10.21
N GLN A 39 21.74 3.96 -9.19
CA GLN A 39 22.27 4.65 -8.00
C GLN A 39 22.15 3.86 -6.69
N ASN A 40 21.57 2.65 -6.70
CA ASN A 40 21.26 1.85 -5.50
C ASN A 40 20.92 2.72 -4.27
N SER A 41 20.01 3.67 -4.50
CA SER A 41 19.73 4.74 -3.54
C SER A 41 18.86 4.19 -2.41
N HIS A 42 19.09 4.63 -1.18
CA HIS A 42 18.20 4.31 -0.08
C HIS A 42 17.33 5.54 0.22
N PRO A 43 16.05 5.35 0.57
CA PRO A 43 15.19 6.48 0.88
C PRO A 43 15.67 7.21 2.14
N GLY A 44 15.63 8.54 2.10
CA GLY A 44 15.94 9.37 3.27
C GLY A 44 14.86 9.26 4.36
N THR A 45 15.23 9.58 5.60
CA THR A 45 14.34 9.48 6.78
C THR A 45 13.02 10.23 6.61
N LYS A 46 13.06 11.45 6.06
CA LYS A 46 11.85 12.26 5.82
C LYS A 46 10.89 11.58 4.84
N THR A 47 11.42 11.08 3.73
CA THR A 47 10.64 10.37 2.70
C THR A 47 9.99 9.12 3.28
N LEU A 48 10.73 8.36 4.09
CA LEU A 48 10.20 7.18 4.76
C LEU A 48 9.11 7.53 5.77
N TRP A 49 9.32 8.58 6.57
CA TRP A 49 8.32 9.06 7.55
C TRP A 49 7.00 9.49 6.90
N ILE A 50 7.07 10.22 5.78
CA ILE A 50 5.87 10.60 5.01
C ILE A 50 5.19 9.35 4.46
N GLY A 51 5.96 8.43 3.87
CA GLY A 51 5.46 7.17 3.33
C GLY A 51 4.71 6.34 4.38
N LEU A 52 5.25 6.22 5.60
CA LEU A 52 4.62 5.47 6.69
C LEU A 52 3.27 6.06 7.11
N GLN A 53 3.17 7.38 7.23
CA GLN A 53 1.90 8.05 7.55
C GLN A 53 0.85 7.83 6.44
N GLN A 54 1.28 7.85 5.18
CA GLN A 54 0.40 7.58 4.04
C GLN A 54 -0.08 6.12 4.04
N THR A 55 0.82 5.16 4.31
CA THR A 55 0.48 3.73 4.45
C THR A 55 -0.56 3.52 5.55
N HIS A 56 -0.38 4.15 6.71
CA HIS A 56 -1.34 4.07 7.81
C HIS A 56 -2.72 4.64 7.42
N SER A 57 -2.73 5.75 6.69
CA SER A 57 -3.99 6.36 6.21
C SER A 57 -4.69 5.47 5.18
N LEU A 58 -3.94 4.83 4.28
CA LEU A 58 -4.46 3.88 3.30
C LEU A 58 -5.00 2.60 3.97
N SER A 59 -4.33 2.10 5.01
CA SER A 59 -4.81 0.92 5.75
C SER A 59 -6.11 1.23 6.51
N ALA A 60 -6.21 2.41 7.14
CA ALA A 60 -7.45 2.88 7.75
C ALA A 60 -8.59 2.97 6.72
N GLY A 61 -8.31 3.51 5.52
CA GLY A 61 -9.28 3.55 4.41
C GLY A 61 -9.71 2.15 3.95
N TRP A 62 -8.77 1.20 3.85
CA TRP A 62 -9.08 -0.18 3.49
C TRP A 62 -9.97 -0.87 4.54
N LEU A 63 -9.71 -0.65 5.82
CA LEU A 63 -10.56 -1.19 6.89
C LEU A 63 -11.97 -0.58 6.85
N ALA A 64 -12.08 0.73 6.57
CA ALA A 64 -13.35 1.42 6.51
C ALA A 64 -14.20 1.08 5.28
N PHE A 65 -13.57 0.92 4.11
CA PHE A 65 -14.27 0.83 2.82
C PHE A 65 -13.97 -0.44 2.01
N GLY A 66 -13.09 -1.32 2.50
CA GLY A 66 -12.69 -2.54 1.81
C GLY A 66 -13.83 -3.54 1.61
N PRO A 67 -13.64 -4.59 0.79
CA PRO A 67 -14.69 -5.57 0.50
C PRO A 67 -15.26 -6.24 1.77
N GLU A 68 -14.43 -6.38 2.81
CA GLU A 68 -14.81 -6.95 4.10
C GLU A 68 -15.61 -5.98 5.00
N SER A 69 -15.57 -4.66 4.75
CA SER A 69 -16.35 -3.66 5.51
C SER A 69 -17.87 -3.87 5.40
N LYS A 70 -18.33 -4.54 4.33
CA LYS A 70 -19.75 -4.83 4.09
C LYS A 70 -20.35 -5.85 5.06
N LYS A 71 -19.52 -6.60 5.80
CA LYS A 71 -19.98 -7.63 6.75
C LYS A 71 -20.57 -7.06 8.04
N PHE A 72 -20.41 -5.76 8.32
CA PHE A 72 -20.85 -5.14 9.58
C PHE A 72 -22.13 -4.30 9.48
N ARG A 73 -22.85 -4.30 8.35
CA ARG A 73 -24.05 -3.46 8.18
C ARG A 73 -25.38 -4.07 8.67
N GLN A 74 -25.34 -5.17 9.43
CA GLN A 74 -26.55 -5.85 9.90
C GLN A 74 -26.43 -6.32 11.35
N ALA A 75 -26.12 -5.41 12.27
CA ALA A 75 -26.43 -5.53 13.70
C ALA A 75 -26.22 -4.19 14.41
N ARG A 76 -27.06 -3.20 14.11
CA ARG A 76 -27.31 -2.12 15.07
C ARG A 76 -28.82 -1.88 15.11
N CYS A 77 -29.49 -2.70 15.91
CA CYS A 77 -30.67 -2.26 16.64
C CYS A 77 -30.16 -1.72 17.98
N VAL A 78 -30.07 -0.41 18.10
CA VAL A 78 -30.21 0.35 19.35
C VAL A 78 -30.60 1.76 18.96
#